data_AF-A0A3R7WGU6-F1
#
_entry.id   AF-A0A3R7WGU6-F1
#
_cell.length_a   1.000
_cell.length_b   1.000
_cell.length_c   1.000
_cell.angle_alpha   90.00
_cell.angle_beta   90.00
_cell.angle_gamma   90.00
#
_symmetry.space_group_name_H-M   'P 1'
#
loop_
_entity.id
_entity.type
_entity.pdbx_description
1 polymer ?
#
loop_
_entity_poly.entity_id
_entity_poly.type
_entity_poly.pdbx_seq_one_letter_code
_entity_poly.pdbx_strand_id
1 'polypeptide(L)'
;MDGIVLDDEILQKIYAWIDEVPLSRPKKNMGRDFSDGILAAEVVAFYFPKLVQMHNYSSANSVTQKQYNWGTLNRKVLKRLGFQLTKRDIDDIVQCKPGAVEEFLSKLQVKIANYRLRRTSSTDVGNDNATSPVRDLSGHTKHGGDHINDDDTPQSDHSSEFAPKRSEVRDAKTKDDHSDDYPGSAASFTSKYKVLMMRLQP
;
A
#
# COMPACT_ATOMS: atom_id res chain seq x y z
N MET A 1 25.46 0.93 0.16
CA MET A 1 24.09 1.23 -0.32
C MET A 1 23.92 2.71 -0.13
N ASP A 2 24.00 3.44 -1.24
CA ASP A 2 24.00 4.88 -1.27
C ASP A 2 22.59 5.36 -0.93
N GLY A 3 22.43 5.95 0.26
CA GLY A 3 21.20 6.66 0.59
C GLY A 3 21.00 7.72 -0.48
N ILE A 4 19.82 7.72 -1.11
CA ILE A 4 19.42 8.81 -1.99
C ILE A 4 19.43 10.05 -1.11
N VAL A 5 20.46 10.89 -1.26
CA VAL A 5 20.47 12.21 -0.64
C VAL A 5 19.39 13.01 -1.37
N LEU A 6 18.22 13.12 -0.75
CA LEU A 6 17.22 14.08 -1.18
C LEU A 6 17.84 15.46 -1.00
N ASP A 7 17.99 16.21 -2.08
CA ASP A 7 18.45 17.59 -1.99
C ASP A 7 17.42 18.47 -1.25
N ASP A 8 17.89 19.59 -0.70
CA ASP A 8 17.05 20.50 0.09
C ASP A 8 15.86 21.05 -0.72
N GLU A 9 16.02 21.18 -2.05
CA GLU A 9 14.97 21.65 -2.96
C GLU A 9 13.81 20.64 -3.07
N ILE A 10 14.13 19.35 -3.24
CA ILE A 10 13.14 18.28 -3.26
C ILE A 10 12.46 18.18 -1.90
N LEU A 11 13.23 18.28 -0.82
CA LEU A 11 12.69 18.23 0.54
C LEU A 11 11.65 19.33 0.77
N GLN A 12 11.98 20.57 0.39
CA GLN A 12 11.07 21.70 0.50
C GLN A 12 9.78 21.50 -0.31
N LYS A 13 9.89 20.92 -1.52
CA LYS A 13 8.72 20.60 -2.36
C LYS A 13 7.83 19.53 -1.74
N ILE A 14 8.43 18.50 -1.12
CA ILE A 14 7.67 17.46 -0.41
C ILE A 14 6.92 18.08 0.76
N TYR A 15 7.56 18.99 1.51
CA TYR A 15 6.91 19.64 2.65
C TYR A 15 5.76 20.55 2.22
N ALA A 16 5.97 21.38 1.20
CA ALA A 16 4.92 22.21 0.62
C ALA A 16 3.73 21.37 0.11
N TRP A 17 4.00 20.26 -0.58
CA TRP A 17 2.95 19.33 -1.02
C TRP A 17 2.14 18.76 0.14
N ILE A 18 2.78 18.42 1.25
CA ILE A 18 2.09 17.91 2.44
C ILE A 18 1.34 19.01 3.18
N ASP A 19 1.72 20.29 3.04
CA ASP A 19 0.95 21.44 3.53
C ASP A 19 -0.36 21.69 2.78
N GLU A 20 -0.45 21.26 1.52
CA GLU A 20 -1.69 21.36 0.73
C GLU A 20 -2.77 20.36 1.15
N VAL A 21 -2.40 19.29 1.87
CA VAL A 21 -3.34 18.26 2.32
C VAL A 21 -3.96 18.67 3.67
N PRO A 22 -5.31 18.71 3.78
CA PRO A 22 -5.99 19.03 5.03
C PRO A 22 -5.93 17.84 6.01
N LEU A 23 -4.78 17.67 6.66
CA LEU A 23 -4.56 16.61 7.65
C LEU A 23 -5.33 16.88 8.94
N SER A 24 -5.71 15.81 9.65
CA SER A 24 -6.52 15.89 10.87
C SER A 24 -5.81 16.56 12.04
N ARG A 25 -4.48 16.62 12.00
CA ARG A 25 -3.63 17.21 13.04
C ARG A 25 -2.47 17.99 12.42
N PRO A 26 -2.02 19.08 13.09
CA PRO A 26 -0.86 19.83 12.65
C PRO A 26 0.40 18.99 12.73
N LYS A 27 1.21 19.03 11.68
CA LYS A 27 2.54 18.41 11.65
C LYS A 27 3.56 19.33 12.33
N LYS A 28 4.33 18.78 13.27
CA LYS A 28 5.44 19.43 13.99
C LYS A 28 6.77 18.74 13.71
N ASN A 29 6.75 17.42 13.55
CA ASN A 29 7.92 16.61 13.26
C ASN A 29 7.53 15.48 12.29
N MET A 30 7.92 15.61 11.02
CA MET A 30 7.54 14.68 9.95
C MET A 30 7.79 13.21 10.31
N GLY A 31 8.97 12.89 10.82
CA GLY A 31 9.30 11.53 11.25
C GLY A 31 8.33 11.00 12.30
N ARG A 32 8.12 11.76 13.38
CA ARG A 32 7.26 11.35 14.48
C ARG A 32 5.79 11.26 14.09
N ASP A 33 5.29 12.27 13.39
CA ASP A 33 3.87 12.44 13.08
C ASP A 33 3.39 11.44 12.03
N PHE A 34 4.28 10.97 11.15
CA PHE A 34 3.99 9.92 10.18
C PHE A 34 4.29 8.51 10.72
N SER A 35 5.03 8.36 11.82
CA SER A 35 5.50 7.05 12.30
C SER A 35 4.38 6.03 12.58
N ASP A 36 3.16 6.48 12.91
CA ASP A 36 2.00 5.62 13.16
C ASP A 36 1.20 5.24 11.90
N GLY A 37 1.55 5.80 10.74
CA GLY A 37 0.93 5.51 9.45
C GLY A 37 -0.42 6.19 9.21
N ILE A 38 -0.99 6.93 10.18
CA ILE A 38 -2.30 7.57 10.02
C ILE A 38 -2.22 8.73 9.05
N LEU A 39 -1.25 9.63 9.23
CA LEU A 39 -1.10 10.76 8.32
C LEU A 39 -0.79 10.30 6.89
N ALA A 40 0.00 9.22 6.74
CA ALA A 40 0.23 8.61 5.43
C ALA A 40 -1.07 8.10 4.80
N ALA A 41 -1.95 7.47 5.60
CA ALA A 41 -3.26 7.03 5.13
C ALA A 41 -4.17 8.22 4.75
N GLU A 42 -4.16 9.31 5.53
CA GLU A 42 -4.90 10.54 5.24
C GLU A 42 -4.46 11.19 3.94
N VAL A 43 -3.15 11.29 3.68
CA VAL A 43 -2.61 11.80 2.41
C VAL A 43 -3.17 11.01 1.24
N VAL A 44 -3.18 9.67 1.31
CA VAL A 44 -3.75 8.86 0.23
C VAL A 44 -5.27 9.00 0.15
N ALA A 45 -5.96 9.08 1.30
CA ALA A 45 -7.40 9.24 1.37
C ALA A 45 -7.87 10.57 0.78
N PHE A 46 -7.09 11.65 0.91
CA PHE A 46 -7.39 12.94 0.31
C PHE A 46 -7.53 12.84 -1.22
N TYR A 47 -6.60 12.16 -1.90
CA TYR A 47 -6.67 11.97 -3.34
C TYR A 47 -7.64 10.85 -3.74
N PHE A 48 -7.72 9.78 -2.93
CA PHE A 48 -8.47 8.57 -3.24
C PHE A 48 -9.28 8.05 -2.05
N PRO A 49 -10.39 8.70 -1.66
CA PRO A 49 -11.13 8.35 -0.45
C PRO A 49 -11.61 6.88 -0.43
N LYS A 50 -11.96 6.33 -1.60
CA LYS A 50 -12.43 4.94 -1.76
C LYS A 50 -11.32 3.89 -1.64
N LEU A 51 -10.03 4.28 -1.69
CA LEU A 51 -8.91 3.34 -1.52
C LEU A 51 -8.56 3.09 -0.06
N VAL A 52 -8.91 4.01 0.84
CA VAL A 52 -8.48 4.00 2.24
C VAL A 52 -9.70 3.88 3.14
N GLN A 53 -9.66 2.91 4.05
CA GLN A 53 -10.67 2.74 5.08
C GLN A 53 -10.07 3.17 6.42
N MET A 54 -10.32 4.42 6.82
CA MET A 54 -9.66 5.05 7.97
C MET A 54 -9.85 4.30 9.29
N HIS A 55 -10.97 3.59 9.47
CA HIS A 55 -11.23 2.77 10.67
C HIS A 55 -10.24 1.62 10.89
N ASN A 56 -9.45 1.25 9.88
CA ASN A 56 -8.40 0.22 10.03
C ASN A 56 -7.14 0.74 10.75
N TYR A 57 -7.03 2.05 10.97
CA TYR A 57 -5.83 2.69 11.53
C TYR A 57 -6.18 3.36 12.84
N SER A 58 -5.61 2.86 13.94
CA SER A 58 -5.76 3.44 15.28
C SER A 58 -4.49 4.18 15.68
N SER A 59 -4.61 5.25 16.46
CA SER A 59 -3.45 5.99 16.98
C SER A 59 -2.54 5.07 17.78
N ALA A 60 -1.24 5.18 17.54
CA ALA A 60 -0.29 4.17 17.99
C ALA A 60 1.00 4.79 18.52
N ASN A 61 1.35 4.43 19.74
CA ASN A 61 2.66 4.73 20.32
C ASN A 61 3.59 3.49 20.33
N SER A 62 3.02 2.28 20.38
CA SER A 62 3.80 1.04 20.40
C SER A 62 4.30 0.67 18.99
N VAL A 63 5.55 0.22 18.90
CA VAL A 63 6.18 -0.22 17.64
C VAL A 63 5.32 -1.26 16.92
N THR A 64 4.80 -2.25 17.66
CA THR A 64 3.95 -3.31 17.10
C THR A 64 2.68 -2.78 16.44
N GLN A 65 1.98 -1.82 17.08
CA GLN A 65 0.77 -1.25 16.50
C GLN A 65 1.09 -0.36 15.29
N LYS A 66 2.20 0.39 15.34
CA LYS A 66 2.67 1.16 14.18
C LYS A 66 3.00 0.26 13.00
N GLN A 67 3.72 -0.85 13.23
CA GLN A 67 4.00 -1.87 12.20
C GLN A 67 2.72 -2.49 11.64
N TYR A 68 1.71 -2.75 12.47
CA TYR A 68 0.40 -3.22 12.02
C TYR A 68 -0.28 -2.21 11.09
N ASN A 69 -0.32 -0.93 11.49
CA ASN A 69 -0.90 0.15 10.68
C ASN A 69 -0.20 0.24 9.33
N TRP A 70 1.14 0.32 9.32
CA TRP A 70 1.94 0.37 8.10
C TRP A 70 1.80 -0.88 7.23
N GLY A 71 1.80 -2.08 7.83
CA GLY A 71 1.58 -3.34 7.11
C GLY A 71 0.20 -3.41 6.46
N THR A 72 -0.82 -2.84 7.10
CA THR A 72 -2.17 -2.72 6.55
C THR A 72 -2.22 -1.72 5.40
N LEU A 73 -1.62 -0.54 5.56
CA LEU A 73 -1.50 0.47 4.50
C LEU A 73 -0.76 -0.09 3.28
N ASN A 74 0.36 -0.76 3.49
CA ASN A 74 1.18 -1.35 2.44
C ASN A 74 0.39 -2.38 1.60
N ARG A 75 -0.29 -3.32 2.27
CA ARG A 75 -1.01 -4.41 1.62
C ARG A 75 -2.33 -3.99 0.97
N LYS A 76 -3.12 -3.13 1.63
CA LYS A 76 -4.47 -2.76 1.16
C LYS A 76 -4.48 -1.56 0.23
N VAL A 77 -3.54 -0.62 0.40
CA VAL A 77 -3.57 0.69 -0.25
C VAL A 77 -2.39 0.87 -1.19
N LEU A 78 -1.15 0.83 -0.69
CA LEU A 78 0.04 1.13 -1.50
C LEU A 78 0.18 0.17 -2.69
N LYS A 79 -0.09 -1.13 -2.47
CA LYS A 79 -0.06 -2.13 -3.54
C LYS A 79 -0.95 -1.76 -4.73
N ARG A 80 -2.12 -1.14 -4.48
CA ARG A 80 -3.05 -0.68 -5.53
C ARG A 80 -2.51 0.52 -6.32
N LEU A 81 -1.65 1.32 -5.70
CA LEU A 81 -0.91 2.41 -6.35
C LEU A 81 0.34 1.91 -7.09
N GLY A 82 0.59 0.59 -7.10
CA GLY A 82 1.82 0.01 -7.64
C GLY A 82 3.05 0.36 -6.80
N PHE A 83 2.87 0.51 -5.49
CA PHE A 83 3.93 0.80 -4.53
C PHE A 83 3.96 -0.28 -3.44
N GLN A 84 5.15 -0.80 -3.13
CA GLN A 84 5.32 -1.84 -2.14
C GLN A 84 6.52 -1.47 -1.25
N LEU A 85 6.27 -1.32 0.04
CA LEU A 85 7.32 -1.13 1.03
C LEU A 85 7.87 -2.48 1.48
N THR A 86 9.19 -2.54 1.67
CA THR A 86 9.86 -3.66 2.32
C THR A 86 9.65 -3.59 3.84
N LYS A 87 9.93 -4.70 4.54
CA LYS A 87 9.92 -4.71 6.00
C LYS A 87 10.88 -3.67 6.58
N ARG A 88 12.06 -3.53 5.96
CA ARG A 88 13.07 -2.54 6.36
C ARG A 88 12.57 -1.11 6.25
N ASP A 89 11.90 -0.76 5.15
CA ASP A 89 11.34 0.58 4.96
C ASP A 89 10.32 0.91 6.07
N ILE A 90 9.46 -0.07 6.39
CA ILE A 90 8.48 0.09 7.47
C ILE A 90 9.18 0.26 8.81
N ASP A 91 10.18 -0.58 9.11
CA ASP A 91 10.92 -0.50 10.37
C ASP A 91 11.65 0.85 10.52
N ASP A 92 12.29 1.34 9.45
CA ASP A 92 12.97 2.64 9.40
C ASP A 92 11.98 3.80 9.67
N ILE A 93 10.79 3.77 9.06
CA ILE A 93 9.74 4.78 9.30
C ILE A 93 9.20 4.71 10.73
N VAL A 94 8.91 3.51 11.24
CA VAL A 94 8.36 3.31 12.59
C VAL A 94 9.34 3.78 13.66
N GLN A 95 10.65 3.60 13.42
CA GLN A 95 11.73 4.06 14.29
C GLN A 95 12.06 5.54 14.12
N CYS A 96 11.33 6.28 13.27
CA CYS A 96 11.57 7.70 12.98
C CYS A 96 13.00 7.94 12.48
N LYS A 97 13.57 7.01 11.70
CA LYS A 97 14.90 7.16 11.13
C LYS A 97 14.93 8.42 10.25
N PRO A 98 15.94 9.31 10.39
CA PRO A 98 16.05 10.50 9.58
C PRO A 98 16.02 10.19 8.07
N GLY A 99 15.18 10.89 7.32
CA GLY A 99 15.03 10.73 5.87
C GLY A 99 14.08 9.63 5.42
N ALA A 100 13.68 8.70 6.30
CA ALA A 100 12.86 7.55 5.90
C ALA A 100 11.44 7.95 5.49
N VAL A 101 10.84 8.90 6.20
CA VAL A 101 9.49 9.41 5.87
C VAL A 101 9.54 10.23 4.59
N GLU A 102 10.57 11.04 4.43
CA GLU A 102 10.75 11.91 3.28
C GLU A 102 10.98 11.10 2.00
N GLU A 103 11.78 10.03 2.07
CA GLU A 103 11.96 9.08 0.98
C GLU A 103 10.63 8.38 0.64
N PHE A 104 9.87 7.96 1.65
CA PHE A 104 8.53 7.38 1.44
C PHE A 104 7.59 8.36 0.74
N LEU A 105 7.52 9.61 1.21
CA LEU A 105 6.62 10.64 0.69
C LEU A 105 6.99 11.04 -0.74
N SER A 106 8.27 11.16 -1.06
CA SER A 106 8.77 11.37 -2.42
C SER A 106 8.25 10.30 -3.38
N LYS A 107 8.45 9.02 -3.02
CA LYS A 107 7.96 7.89 -3.83
C LYS A 107 6.43 7.89 -3.92
N LEU A 108 5.74 8.18 -2.82
CA LEU A 108 4.28 8.20 -2.76
C LEU A 108 3.69 9.26 -3.71
N GLN A 109 4.24 10.47 -3.74
CA GLN A 109 3.75 11.56 -4.59
C GLN A 109 3.75 11.16 -6.08
N VAL A 110 4.84 10.53 -6.54
CA VAL A 110 4.94 9.99 -7.92
C VAL A 110 3.91 8.90 -8.19
N LYS A 111 3.67 8.02 -7.20
CA LYS A 111 2.72 6.92 -7.34
C LYS A 111 1.27 7.43 -7.40
N ILE A 112 0.93 8.44 -6.60
CA ILE A 112 -0.36 9.12 -6.65
C ILE A 112 -0.58 9.77 -8.02
N ALA A 113 0.41 10.52 -8.50
CA ALA A 113 0.38 11.15 -9.83
C ALA A 113 0.09 10.14 -10.95
N ASN A 114 0.88 9.07 -11.01
CA ASN A 114 0.72 8.01 -12.02
C ASN A 114 -0.63 7.29 -11.91
N TYR A 115 -1.11 7.07 -10.68
CA TYR A 115 -2.42 6.45 -10.47
C TYR A 115 -3.58 7.34 -10.94
N ARG A 116 -3.48 8.67 -10.80
CA ARG A 116 -4.46 9.62 -11.37
C ARG A 116 -4.52 9.51 -12.89
N LEU A 117 -3.37 9.57 -13.56
CA LEU A 117 -3.29 9.52 -15.02
C LEU A 117 -3.85 8.22 -15.61
N ARG A 118 -3.60 7.09 -14.94
CA ARG A 118 -4.15 5.78 -15.33
C ARG A 118 -5.67 5.70 -15.21
N ARG A 119 -6.26 6.39 -14.22
CA ARG A 119 -7.72 6.41 -14.06
C ARG A 119 -8.42 7.32 -15.06
N THR A 120 -7.84 8.49 -15.37
CA THR A 120 -8.44 9.42 -16.35
C THR A 120 -8.45 8.86 -17.77
N SER A 121 -7.45 8.05 -18.12
CA SER A 121 -7.38 7.34 -19.41
C SER A 121 -8.36 6.17 -19.53
N SER A 122 -9.03 5.77 -18.45
CA SER A 122 -9.98 4.65 -18.43
C SER A 122 -11.46 5.08 -18.40
N THR A 123 -11.76 6.38 -18.30
CA THR A 123 -13.14 6.91 -18.11
C THR A 123 -13.77 7.60 -19.33
N ASP A 124 -13.25 7.39 -20.55
CA ASP A 124 -13.84 7.93 -21.79
C ASP A 124 -14.70 6.90 -22.56
N VAL A 125 -15.46 6.06 -21.85
CA VAL A 125 -16.50 5.23 -22.48
C VAL A 125 -17.80 5.49 -21.73
N GLY A 126 -18.75 6.10 -22.45
CA GLY A 126 -19.94 6.76 -21.94
C GLY A 126 -20.88 5.87 -21.13
N ASN A 127 -21.63 6.52 -20.25
CA ASN A 127 -22.86 5.97 -19.73
C ASN A 127 -23.94 7.07 -19.72
N ASP A 128 -24.42 7.37 -20.93
CA ASP A 128 -25.73 7.99 -21.12
C ASP A 128 -26.75 6.85 -21.07
N ASN A 129 -27.41 6.65 -19.93
CA ASN A 129 -28.82 6.29 -20.03
C ASN A 129 -29.61 6.77 -18.81
N ALA A 130 -30.61 7.56 -19.15
CA ALA A 130 -31.61 8.12 -18.29
C ALA A 130 -32.76 7.10 -18.09
N THR A 131 -33.32 7.09 -16.89
CA THR A 131 -34.78 7.06 -16.65
C THR A 131 -35.60 5.78 -16.97
N SER A 132 -35.94 5.06 -15.88
CA SER A 132 -37.28 4.48 -15.53
C SER A 132 -37.79 3.19 -16.22
N PRO A 133 -38.85 2.51 -15.71
CA PRO A 133 -39.52 2.55 -14.40
C PRO A 133 -39.72 1.14 -13.74
N VAL A 134 -40.12 1.19 -12.46
CA VAL A 134 -40.79 0.17 -11.64
C VAL A 134 -41.76 -0.78 -12.37
N ARG A 135 -41.70 -2.08 -12.02
CA ARG A 135 -42.83 -3.02 -12.06
C ARG A 135 -42.81 -3.94 -10.85
N ASP A 136 -44.01 -4.13 -10.33
CA ASP A 136 -44.41 -4.72 -9.06
C ASP A 136 -44.91 -6.17 -9.28
N LEU A 137 -45.07 -6.90 -8.15
CA LEU A 137 -45.97 -8.03 -7.87
C LEU A 137 -45.54 -9.52 -8.01
N SER A 138 -45.78 -10.21 -6.86
CA SER A 138 -46.24 -11.60 -6.63
C SER A 138 -45.20 -12.73 -6.74
N GLY A 139 -45.01 -13.67 -5.81
CA GLY A 139 -45.84 -14.24 -4.74
C GLY A 139 -46.07 -15.75 -4.99
N HIS A 140 -45.77 -16.64 -4.01
CA HIS A 140 -45.89 -18.13 -3.92
C HIS A 140 -44.52 -18.81 -3.69
N THR A 141 -44.28 -19.85 -2.87
CA THR A 141 -45.07 -20.74 -1.99
C THR A 141 -44.12 -21.40 -0.96
N LYS A 142 -44.71 -21.87 0.14
CA LYS A 142 -44.16 -22.53 1.34
C LYS A 142 -43.68 -23.97 1.07
N HIS A 143 -42.69 -24.46 1.82
CA HIS A 143 -42.47 -25.82 2.37
C HIS A 143 -41.13 -25.75 3.14
N GLY A 144 -40.94 -26.10 4.41
CA GLY A 144 -41.55 -27.14 5.24
C GLY A 144 -40.60 -28.34 5.29
N GLY A 145 -39.88 -28.55 6.40
CA GLY A 145 -39.10 -29.78 6.62
C GLY A 145 -37.92 -29.63 7.59
N ASP A 146 -38.20 -29.86 8.88
CA ASP A 146 -37.23 -30.22 9.90
C ASP A 146 -36.55 -31.57 9.55
N HIS A 147 -35.26 -31.72 9.87
CA HIS A 147 -34.72 -33.01 10.32
C HIS A 147 -33.39 -32.84 11.08
N ILE A 148 -33.50 -33.12 12.38
CA ILE A 148 -32.46 -33.54 13.31
C ILE A 148 -31.83 -34.84 12.79
N ASN A 149 -30.51 -35.00 12.95
CA ASN A 149 -29.91 -36.25 13.41
C ASN A 149 -28.56 -35.97 14.07
N ASP A 150 -28.49 -36.44 15.31
CA ASP A 150 -27.33 -36.63 16.15
C ASP A 150 -26.35 -37.68 15.59
N ASP A 151 -25.16 -37.65 16.18
CA ASP A 151 -24.25 -38.77 16.49
C ASP A 151 -23.58 -39.51 15.33
N ASP A 152 -22.24 -39.53 15.29
CA ASP A 152 -21.47 -40.57 15.98
C ASP A 152 -19.96 -40.39 15.65
N THR A 153 -19.12 -40.47 16.68
CA THR A 153 -17.66 -40.49 16.59
C THR A 153 -17.23 -41.94 16.81
N PRO A 154 -16.25 -42.49 16.07
CA PRO A 154 -15.07 -42.98 16.81
C PRO A 154 -13.72 -42.79 16.11
N GLN A 155 -12.72 -42.67 16.99
CA GLN A 155 -11.26 -42.63 16.83
C GLN A 155 -10.66 -43.71 15.91
N SER A 156 -9.49 -43.40 15.34
CA SER A 156 -8.37 -44.35 15.35
C SER A 156 -7.02 -43.63 15.26
N ASP A 157 -6.21 -43.84 16.30
CA ASP A 157 -4.79 -43.56 16.37
C ASP A 157 -4.00 -44.19 15.23
N HIS A 158 -2.94 -43.54 14.77
CA HIS A 158 -1.68 -44.22 14.43
C HIS A 158 -0.50 -43.24 14.42
N SER A 159 0.37 -43.43 15.41
CA SER A 159 1.72 -42.88 15.50
C SER A 159 2.68 -43.63 14.55
N SER A 160 3.49 -42.89 13.80
CA SER A 160 4.92 -43.19 13.56
C SER A 160 5.56 -41.88 13.08
N GLU A 161 6.39 -41.21 13.89
CA GLU A 161 7.80 -41.51 14.14
C GLU A 161 8.60 -41.77 12.86
N PHE A 162 9.20 -40.72 12.28
CA PHE A 162 10.49 -40.82 11.60
C PHE A 162 11.24 -39.48 11.68
N ALA A 163 12.34 -39.49 12.42
CA ALA A 163 13.35 -38.44 12.49
C ALA A 163 14.26 -38.44 11.22
N PRO A 164 15.16 -37.46 11.05
CA PRO A 164 15.52 -36.89 9.75
C PRO A 164 16.68 -37.59 9.05
N LYS A 165 16.68 -37.57 7.71
CA LYS A 165 17.86 -37.90 6.89
C LYS A 165 18.51 -36.65 6.31
N ARG A 166 19.78 -36.50 6.69
CA ARG A 166 20.81 -35.62 6.15
C ARG A 166 21.33 -36.16 4.81
N SER A 167 21.50 -35.30 3.81
CA SER A 167 22.40 -35.47 2.65
C SER A 167 22.55 -34.10 1.98
N GLU A 168 23.69 -33.42 2.16
CA GLU A 168 24.83 -33.38 1.22
C GLU A 168 24.63 -32.51 -0.01
N VAL A 169 25.24 -31.32 0.12
CA VAL A 169 25.98 -30.50 -0.85
C VAL A 169 25.97 -30.98 -2.31
N ARG A 170 25.47 -30.13 -3.20
CA ARG A 170 25.89 -30.09 -4.61
C ARG A 170 26.06 -28.64 -5.05
N ASP A 171 27.30 -28.28 -5.35
CA ASP A 171 27.70 -27.11 -6.11
C ASP A 171 27.04 -27.11 -7.50
N ALA A 172 26.38 -26.01 -7.85
CA ALA A 172 26.00 -25.71 -9.22
C ALA A 172 26.48 -24.29 -9.56
N LYS A 173 27.58 -24.27 -10.31
CA LYS A 173 28.14 -23.13 -11.01
C LYS A 173 27.19 -22.75 -12.15
N THR A 174 26.54 -21.59 -12.07
CA THR A 174 25.95 -20.94 -13.24
C THR A 174 26.67 -19.62 -13.46
N LYS A 175 27.44 -19.57 -14.56
CA LYS A 175 27.79 -18.34 -15.26
C LYS A 175 26.54 -17.96 -16.04
N ASP A 176 26.02 -16.75 -15.83
CA ASP A 176 25.24 -16.06 -16.84
C ASP A 176 25.73 -14.61 -16.86
N ASP A 177 26.49 -14.32 -17.91
CA ASP A 177 26.77 -12.98 -18.37
C ASP A 177 25.46 -12.40 -18.93
N HIS A 178 24.84 -11.48 -18.20
CA HIS A 178 23.96 -10.49 -18.79
C HIS A 178 24.26 -9.12 -18.21
N SER A 179 24.99 -8.35 -19.01
CA SER A 179 25.14 -6.91 -18.92
C SER A 179 23.78 -6.26 -19.11
N ASP A 180 23.05 -6.04 -18.02
CA ASP A 180 21.95 -5.09 -18.02
C ASP A 180 22.46 -3.70 -17.63
N ASP A 181 22.40 -2.91 -18.69
CA ASP A 181 22.68 -1.52 -18.87
C ASP A 181 21.90 -0.61 -17.89
N TYR A 182 22.56 0.46 -17.47
CA TYR A 182 22.04 1.69 -16.84
C TYR A 182 21.52 1.71 -15.38
N PRO A 183 22.28 2.30 -14.44
CA PRO A 183 21.71 3.12 -13.38
C PRO A 183 21.33 4.50 -13.96
N GLY A 184 20.03 4.75 -14.11
CA GLY A 184 19.52 6.09 -14.40
C GLY A 184 19.89 7.04 -13.26
N SER A 185 20.88 7.91 -13.51
CA SER A 185 21.33 9.00 -12.64
C SER A 185 20.16 9.73 -11.95
N ALA A 186 20.31 10.12 -10.69
CA ALA A 186 19.33 10.89 -9.91
C ALA A 186 18.76 12.10 -10.68
N ALA A 187 19.55 12.68 -11.60
CA ALA A 187 19.11 13.75 -12.51
C ALA A 187 17.92 13.36 -13.41
N SER A 188 17.82 12.09 -13.81
CA SER A 188 16.70 11.54 -14.61
C SER A 188 15.43 11.40 -13.77
N PHE A 189 15.56 11.01 -12.50
CA PHE A 189 14.45 11.00 -11.56
C PHE A 189 13.93 12.42 -11.36
N THR A 190 14.80 13.38 -11.03
CA THR A 190 14.44 14.79 -10.79
C THR A 190 13.80 15.45 -12.01
N SER A 191 14.29 15.18 -13.24
CA SER A 191 13.69 15.73 -14.47
C SER A 191 12.30 15.16 -14.75
N LYS A 192 12.11 13.84 -14.62
CA LYS A 192 10.79 13.21 -14.80
C LYS A 192 9.82 13.66 -13.70
N TYR A 193 10.31 13.84 -12.47
CA TYR A 193 9.55 14.37 -11.34
C TYR A 193 9.08 15.79 -11.62
N LYS A 194 9.97 16.68 -12.09
CA LYS A 194 9.63 18.08 -12.41
C LYS A 194 8.57 18.18 -13.50
N VAL A 195 8.71 17.41 -14.57
CA VAL A 195 7.71 17.37 -15.67
C VAL A 195 6.38 16.78 -15.20
N LEU A 196 6.41 15.76 -14.33
CA LEU A 196 5.19 15.16 -13.78
C LEU A 196 4.47 16.14 -12.84
N MET A 197 5.20 16.86 -11.98
CA MET A 197 4.63 17.86 -11.07
C MET A 197 4.06 19.08 -11.81
N MET A 198 4.68 19.50 -12.91
CA MET A 198 4.16 20.60 -13.76
C MET A 198 2.81 20.26 -14.43
N ARG A 199 2.50 18.97 -14.63
CA ARG A 199 1.21 18.54 -15.22
C ARG A 199 0.10 18.31 -14.20
N LEU A 200 0.38 18.52 -12.91
CA LEU A 200 -0.53 18.21 -11.81
C LEU A 200 -1.04 19.44 -11.05
N GLN A 201 -0.64 20.64 -11.47
CA GLN A 201 -1.26 21.87 -10.96
C GLN A 201 -2.70 21.99 -11.51
N PRO A 202 -3.65 22.45 -10.69
CA PRO A 202 -5.05 22.64 -11.10
C PRO A 202 -5.20 23.65 -12.23
#